data_AF-A0A850NJ89-F1
#
_entry.id   AF-A0A850NJ89-F1
#
_cell.length_a   1.000
_cell.length_b   1.000
_cell.length_c   1.000
_cell.angle_alpha   90.00
_cell.angle_beta   90.00
_cell.angle_gamma   90.00
#
_symmetry.space_group_name_H-M   'P 1'
#
loop_
_entity.id
_entity.type
_entity.pdbx_description
1 polymer ?
#
loop_
_entity_poly.entity_id
_entity_poly.type
_entity_poly.pdbx_seq_one_letter_code
_entity_poly.pdbx_strand_id
1 'polypeptide(L)' 'MKRTNKELLVKGVKSFGYTVLTMFMGPFLIYEAFKNEGHPFYWPVLILGIICAILAIYLGFRSVGIVMDAVFGKKQKD' A
#
# COMPACT_ATOMS: atom_id res chain seq x y z
N MET A 1 24.98 -17.24 9.32
CA MET A 1 23.69 -16.60 9.01
C MET A 1 23.94 -15.10 8.79
N LYS A 2 23.52 -14.51 7.67
CA LYS A 2 23.53 -13.05 7.53
C LYS A 2 22.64 -12.49 8.65
N ARG A 3 23.15 -11.55 9.45
CA ARG A 3 22.34 -10.89 10.48
C ARG A 3 21.24 -10.07 9.78
N THR A 4 20.00 -10.19 10.25
CA THR A 4 18.86 -9.40 9.79
C THR A 4 19.20 -7.90 9.84
N ASN A 5 18.92 -7.18 8.76
CA ASN A 5 19.08 -5.74 8.75
C ASN A 5 17.89 -5.09 9.48
N LYS A 6 18.07 -4.76 10.76
CA LYS A 6 17.03 -4.21 11.62
C LYS A 6 16.49 -2.86 11.13
N GLU A 7 17.34 -2.01 10.55
CA GLU A 7 16.92 -0.71 10.01
C GLU A 7 15.98 -0.89 8.83
N LEU A 8 16.33 -1.81 7.91
CA LEU A 8 15.50 -2.11 6.75
C LEU A 8 14.20 -2.79 7.17
N LEU A 9 14.24 -3.64 8.20
CA LEU A 9 13.04 -4.28 8.75
C LEU A 9 12.07 -3.25 9.34
N VAL A 10 12.56 -2.30 10.14
CA VAL A 10 11.74 -1.19 10.67
C VAL A 10 11.13 -0.36 9.54
N LYS A 11 11.90 -0.12 8.46
CA LYS A 11 11.38 0.56 7.26
C LYS A 11 10.26 -0.24 6.58
N GLY A 12 10.41 -1.55 6.48
CA GLY A 12 9.38 -2.45 5.96
C GLY A 12 8.10 -2.41 6.79
N VAL A 13 8.20 -2.48 8.12
CA VAL A 13 7.06 -2.38 9.03
C VAL A 13 6.35 -1.01 8.92
N LYS A 14 7.11 0.09 8.85
CA LYS A 14 6.53 1.43 8.61
C LYS A 14 5.80 1.50 7.26
N SER A 15 6.38 0.90 6.21
CA SER A 15 5.76 0.80 4.89
C SER A 15 4.43 0.01 4.93
N PHE A 16 4.38 -1.06 5.72
CA PHE A 16 3.14 -1.81 5.96
C PHE A 16 2.07 -0.95 6.66
N GLY A 17 2.44 -0.11 7.62
CA GLY A 17 1.51 0.84 8.25
C GLY A 17 0.80 1.73 7.22
N TYR A 18 1.55 2.34 6.29
CA TYR A 18 0.96 3.14 5.20
C TYR A 18 0.12 2.30 4.22
N THR A 19 0.57 1.07 3.94
CA THR A 19 -0.16 0.14 3.08
C THR A 19 -1.54 -0.17 3.65
N VAL A 20 -1.61 -0.53 4.92
CA VAL A 20 -2.86 -0.88 5.60
C VAL A 20 -3.83 0.31 5.58
N LEU A 21 -3.37 1.52 5.91
CA LEU A 21 -4.20 2.72 5.84
C LEU A 21 -4.78 2.94 4.43
N THR A 22 -3.95 2.76 3.39
CA THR A 22 -4.38 2.92 2.00
C THR A 22 -5.37 1.82 1.57
N MET A 23 -5.18 0.59 2.06
CA MET A 23 -6.08 -0.54 1.81
C MET A 23 -7.48 -0.33 2.38
N PHE A 24 -7.63 0.39 3.50
CA PHE A 24 -8.95 0.79 4.00
C PHE A 24 -9.50 2.00 3.25
N MET A 25 -8.65 2.96 2.90
CA MET A 25 -9.07 4.21 2.24
C MET A 25 -9.63 3.98 0.83
N GLY A 26 -9.06 3.08 0.04
CA GLY A 26 -9.55 2.77 -1.32
C GLY A 26 -11.01 2.31 -1.34
N PRO A 27 -11.36 1.18 -0.70
CA PRO A 27 -12.74 0.70 -0.60
C PRO A 27 -13.68 1.70 0.08
N PHE A 28 -13.20 2.41 1.10
CA PHE A 28 -14.00 3.45 1.77
C PHE A 28 -14.41 4.57 0.81
N LEU A 29 -13.48 5.11 0.03
CA LEU A 29 -13.76 6.16 -0.95
C LEU A 29 -14.70 5.66 -2.07
N ILE A 30 -14.51 4.43 -2.54
CA ILE A 30 -15.37 3.83 -3.56
C ILE A 30 -16.80 3.65 -3.01
N TYR A 31 -16.93 3.16 -1.77
CA TYR A 31 -18.22 3.00 -1.10
C TYR A 31 -18.94 4.35 -0.94
N GLU A 32 -18.24 5.37 -0.47
CA GLU A 32 -18.81 6.71 -0.32
C GLU A 32 -19.17 7.33 -1.68
N ALA A 33 -18.41 7.07 -2.75
CA ALA A 33 -18.79 7.50 -4.10
C ALA A 33 -20.11 6.87 -4.53
N PHE A 34 -20.25 5.53 -4.47
CA PHE A 34 -21.48 4.84 -4.85
C PHE A 34 -22.69 5.19 -3.97
N LYS A 35 -22.47 5.60 -2.72
CA LYS A 35 -23.54 6.10 -1.88
C LYS A 35 -24.03 7.51 -2.30
N ASN A 36 -23.20 8.27 -3.01
CA ASN A 36 -23.44 9.66 -3.39
C ASN A 36 -23.46 9.86 -4.92
N GLU A 37 -24.05 8.93 -5.68
CA GLU A 37 -24.08 8.96 -7.17
C GLU A 37 -24.69 10.24 -7.77
N GLY A 38 -25.64 10.87 -7.06
CA GLY A 38 -26.26 12.13 -7.49
C GLY A 38 -25.44 13.39 -7.19
N HIS A 39 -24.30 13.28 -6.51
CA HIS A 39 -23.50 14.44 -6.10
C HIS A 39 -22.52 14.86 -7.23
N PRO A 40 -22.27 16.17 -7.46
CA PRO A 40 -21.30 16.63 -8.45
C PRO A 40 -19.88 16.06 -8.29
N PHE A 41 -19.55 15.58 -7.09
CA PHE A 41 -18.25 14.97 -6.77
C PHE A 41 -18.20 13.45 -6.91
N TYR A 42 -19.26 12.80 -7.40
CA TYR A 42 -19.29 11.35 -7.63
C TYR A 42 -18.05 10.86 -8.40
N TRP A 43 -17.87 11.38 -9.62
CA TRP A 43 -16.75 10.98 -10.50
C TRP A 43 -15.37 11.28 -9.89
N PRO A 44 -15.10 12.49 -9.35
CA PRO A 44 -13.84 12.77 -8.66
C PRO A 44 -13.52 11.80 -7.52
N VAL A 45 -14.49 11.50 -6.64
CA VAL A 45 -14.28 10.62 -5.49
C VAL A 45 -14.10 9.16 -5.92
N LEU A 46 -14.87 8.71 -6.92
CA LEU A 46 -14.75 7.37 -7.47
C LEU A 46 -13.35 7.14 -8.09
N ILE A 47 -12.87 8.09 -8.90
CA ILE A 47 -11.54 8.02 -9.52
C ILE A 47 -10.46 8.00 -8.44
N LEU A 48 -10.58 8.84 -7.40
CA LEU A 48 -9.65 8.85 -6.28
C LEU A 48 -9.63 7.50 -5.55
N GLY A 49 -10.79 6.90 -5.30
CA GLY A 49 -10.90 5.59 -4.68
C GLY A 49 -10.21 4.47 -5.48
N ILE A 50 -10.40 4.46 -6.81
CA ILE A 50 -9.74 3.51 -7.71
C ILE A 50 -8.21 3.70 -7.69
N ILE A 51 -7.73 4.94 -7.75
CA ILE A 51 -6.30 5.25 -7.66
C ILE A 51 -5.73 4.76 -6.32
N CYS A 52 -6.42 5.03 -5.21
CA CYS A 52 -6.03 4.54 -3.90
C CYS A 52 -5.98 3.01 -3.83
N ALA A 53 -6.93 2.30 -4.45
CA ALA A 53 -6.94 0.84 -4.50
C ALA A 53 -5.73 0.29 -5.27
N ILE A 54 -5.40 0.87 -6.43
CA ILE A 54 -4.21 0.48 -7.22
C ILE A 54 -2.93 0.74 -6.41
N LEU A 55 -2.83 1.91 -5.77
CA LEU A 55 -1.71 2.26 -4.90
C LEU A 55 -1.57 1.30 -3.72
N ALA A 56 -2.67 0.87 -3.10
CA ALA A 56 -2.67 -0.09 -2.01
C ALA A 56 -2.06 -1.43 -2.43
N ILE A 57 -2.41 -1.93 -3.62
CA ILE A 57 -1.85 -3.16 -4.18
C ILE A 57 -0.33 -2.99 -4.39
N TYR A 58 0.08 -1.90 -5.03
CA TYR A 58 1.50 -1.61 -5.26
C TYR A 58 2.31 -1.52 -3.95
N LEU A 59 1.80 -0.78 -2.97
CA LEU A 59 2.42 -0.62 -1.65
C LEU A 59 2.49 -1.95 -0.88
N GLY A 60 1.49 -2.83 -1.03
CA GLY A 60 1.48 -4.17 -0.47
C GLY A 60 2.67 -4.99 -0.94
N PHE A 61 2.84 -5.14 -2.26
CA PHE A 61 3.96 -5.87 -2.84
C PHE A 61 5.31 -5.23 -2.47
N ARG A 62 5.39 -3.90 -2.51
CA ARG A 62 6.61 -3.17 -2.13
C ARG A 62 7.01 -3.42 -0.67
N SER A 63 6.03 -3.40 0.24
CA SER A 63 6.28 -3.60 1.67
C SER A 63 6.77 -5.02 1.96
N VAL A 64 6.18 -6.02 1.31
CA VAL A 64 6.67 -7.41 1.36
C VAL A 64 8.11 -7.49 0.88
N GLY A 65 8.44 -6.86 -0.26
CA GLY A 65 9.80 -6.85 -0.81
C GLY A 65 10.83 -6.26 0.16
N ILE A 66 10.52 -5.15 0.83
CA ILE A 66 11.42 -4.52 1.81
C ILE A 66 11.67 -5.46 3.01
N VAL A 67 10.64 -6.14 3.51
CA VAL A 67 10.78 -7.10 4.61
C VAL A 67 11.59 -8.31 4.18
N MET A 68 11.35 -8.84 2.98
CA MET A 68 12.15 -9.93 2.43
C MET A 68 13.63 -9.57 2.32
N ASP A 69 13.94 -8.39 1.77
CA ASP A 69 15.32 -7.89 1.68
C ASP A 69 15.95 -7.70 3.07
N ALA A 70 15.16 -7.32 4.08
CA ALA A 70 15.65 -7.13 5.44
C ALA A 70 16.00 -8.44 6.15
N VAL A 71 15.19 -9.47 5.95
CA VAL A 71 15.33 -10.79 6.60
C VAL A 71 16.36 -11.66 5.86
N PHE A 72 16.29 -11.72 4.54
CA PHE A 72 17.10 -12.65 3.72
C PHE A 72 18.28 -11.96 3.02
N GLY A 73 18.32 -10.63 3.03
CA GLY A 73 19.27 -9.84 2.24
C GLY A 73 18.79 -9.65 0.81
N LYS A 74 19.28 -8.60 0.14
CA LYS A 74 18.99 -8.36 -1.28
C LYS A 74 19.53 -9.51 -2.14
N LYS A 75 18.74 -9.96 -3.11
CA LYS A 75 19.27 -10.77 -4.23
C LYS A 75 20.31 -9.93 -4.99
N GLN A 76 21.51 -10.48 -5.13
CA GLN A 76 22.48 -9.98 -6.10
C GLN A 76 21.80 -10.14 -7.48
N LYS A 77 21.62 -9.03 -8.22
CA LYS A 77 21.34 -9.13 -9.65
C LYS A 77 22.69 -9.39 -10.29
N ASP A 78 22.91 -10.63 -10.73
CA ASP A 78 23.97 -10.97 -11.68
C ASP A 78 23.65 -10.34 -13.04
#